data_AF-A0A6C1KT14-F1
#
_entry.id   AF-A0A6C1KT14-F1
#
_cell.length_a   1.000
_cell.length_b   1.000
_cell.length_c   1.000
_cell.angle_alpha   90.00
_cell.angle_beta   90.00
_cell.angle_gamma   90.00
#
_symmetry.space_group_name_H-M   'P 1'
#
loop_
_entity.id
_entity.type
_entity.pdbx_description
1 polymer ?
#
loop_
_entity_poly.entity_id
_entity_poly.type
_entity_poly.pdbx_seq_one_letter_code
_entity_poly.pdbx_strand_id
1 'polypeptide(L)'
;MKICGIKTADALDAALDAGADLVGFVHFAKSPRHLSLTDAPRLVARVEGRARKVALLVDPDDALLAQVVAAFAPDLLQLHGHESPERVAAIRATFGLPVMKALPVGRREDLAPLPDFAAVADLILFDAKPDPGALLPGGNGRPFDWRLVAGLDAARPLMLSGGLTVDNVSQALSEVRMDGVDVSSGVEDAPGVKSPDKIRAFVAAVRRTEARLPEARLPDHPAEAEPTRAKTALGPEDLSSKVRAS
;
A
#
# COMPACT_ATOMS: atom_id res chain seq x y z
N MET A 1 -1.85 6.50 6.93
CA MET A 1 -0.69 5.98 7.71
C MET A 1 -0.88 4.53 8.10
N LYS A 2 0.20 3.75 8.05
CA LYS A 2 0.28 2.38 8.54
C LYS A 2 1.31 2.20 9.66
N ILE A 3 0.92 1.49 10.73
CA ILE A 3 1.84 0.99 11.78
C ILE A 3 2.02 -0.52 11.58
N CYS A 4 3.21 -0.96 11.18
CA CYS A 4 3.50 -2.33 10.78
C CYS A 4 4.24 -3.14 11.84
N GLY A 5 4.06 -4.46 11.87
CA GLY A 5 4.77 -5.37 12.76
C GLY A 5 4.24 -5.38 14.19
N ILE A 6 2.94 -5.18 14.37
CA ILE A 6 2.27 -5.21 15.68
C ILE A 6 2.10 -6.67 16.12
N LYS A 7 2.48 -6.96 17.36
CA LYS A 7 2.36 -8.30 17.98
C LYS A 7 1.91 -8.30 19.44
N THR A 8 1.63 -7.14 20.02
CA THR A 8 1.16 -7.00 21.41
C THR A 8 -0.08 -6.13 21.48
N ALA A 9 -0.92 -6.35 22.50
CA ALA A 9 -2.13 -5.56 22.73
C ALA A 9 -1.79 -4.08 22.97
N ASP A 10 -0.84 -3.77 23.84
CA ASP A 10 -0.44 -2.39 24.16
C ASP A 10 -0.01 -1.59 22.93
N ALA A 11 0.73 -2.22 22.01
CA ALA A 11 1.16 -1.59 20.78
C ALA A 11 0.01 -1.38 19.80
N LEU A 12 -0.91 -2.36 19.73
CA LEU A 12 -2.10 -2.25 18.90
C LEU A 12 -3.01 -1.13 19.41
N ASP A 13 -3.32 -1.13 20.69
CA ASP A 13 -4.17 -0.13 21.32
C ASP A 13 -3.57 1.26 21.14
N ALA A 14 -2.26 1.42 21.35
CA ALA A 14 -1.58 2.69 21.11
C ALA A 14 -1.66 3.16 19.65
N ALA A 15 -1.59 2.25 18.67
CA ALA A 15 -1.73 2.60 17.26
C ALA A 15 -3.17 3.01 16.91
N LEU A 16 -4.16 2.29 17.44
CA LEU A 16 -5.58 2.57 17.21
C LEU A 16 -6.00 3.87 17.89
N ASP A 17 -5.62 4.08 19.14
CA ASP A 17 -5.95 5.29 19.92
C ASP A 17 -5.25 6.53 19.35
N ALA A 18 -4.07 6.38 18.76
CA ALA A 18 -3.40 7.45 18.04
C ALA A 18 -4.04 7.78 16.68
N GLY A 19 -4.93 6.91 16.16
CA GLY A 19 -5.62 7.12 14.88
C GLY A 19 -4.81 6.66 13.65
N ALA A 20 -4.11 5.53 13.76
CA ALA A 20 -3.50 4.87 12.60
C ALA A 20 -4.59 4.31 11.66
N ASP A 21 -4.47 4.55 10.36
CA ASP A 21 -5.48 4.11 9.37
C ASP A 21 -5.32 2.63 9.00
N LEU A 22 -4.09 2.10 9.06
CA LEU A 22 -3.77 0.69 8.85
C LEU A 22 -2.89 0.14 9.98
N VAL A 23 -3.18 -1.10 10.39
CA VAL A 23 -2.37 -1.87 11.35
C VAL A 23 -1.87 -3.15 10.69
N GLY A 24 -0.55 -3.34 10.68
CA GLY A 24 0.11 -4.44 9.98
C GLY A 24 0.56 -5.56 10.91
N PHE A 25 0.15 -6.79 10.59
CA PHE A 25 0.50 -8.01 11.29
C PHE A 25 1.40 -8.87 10.39
N VAL A 26 2.61 -9.16 10.85
CA VAL A 26 3.61 -9.88 10.04
C VAL A 26 3.50 -11.37 10.28
N HIS A 27 3.13 -12.14 9.25
CA HIS A 27 3.15 -13.59 9.29
C HIS A 27 4.35 -14.13 8.50
N PHE A 28 5.55 -13.95 9.06
CA PHE A 28 6.79 -14.50 8.52
C PHE A 28 7.73 -14.94 9.64
N ALA A 29 7.93 -16.25 9.81
CA ALA A 29 8.58 -16.83 11.00
C ALA A 29 10.01 -16.31 11.27
N LYS A 30 10.75 -15.93 10.22
CA LYS A 30 12.11 -15.36 10.35
C LYS A 30 12.11 -13.93 10.88
N SER A 31 10.96 -13.24 10.87
CA SER A 31 10.84 -11.86 11.33
C SER A 31 10.73 -11.79 12.85
N PRO A 32 11.43 -10.87 13.54
CA PRO A 32 11.22 -10.62 14.97
C PRO A 32 9.80 -10.10 15.29
N ARG A 33 9.10 -9.63 14.25
CA ARG A 33 7.73 -9.11 14.30
C ARG A 33 6.68 -10.19 13.99
N HIS A 34 7.10 -11.45 13.85
CA HIS A 34 6.20 -12.56 13.54
C HIS A 34 5.04 -12.64 14.55
N LEU A 35 3.83 -12.71 14.02
CA LEU A 35 2.61 -13.07 14.74
C LEU A 35 2.13 -14.42 14.21
N SER A 36 1.98 -15.39 15.11
CA SER A 36 1.57 -16.75 14.76
C SER A 36 0.07 -16.79 14.41
N LEU A 37 -0.34 -17.81 13.66
CA LEU A 37 -1.76 -18.08 13.39
C LEU A 37 -2.57 -18.33 14.67
N THR A 38 -1.90 -18.83 15.72
CA THR A 38 -2.52 -19.13 17.01
C THR A 38 -2.78 -17.86 17.82
N ASP A 39 -1.84 -16.92 17.81
CA ASP A 39 -1.93 -15.69 18.60
C ASP A 39 -2.75 -14.60 17.92
N ALA A 40 -2.80 -14.62 16.59
CA ALA A 40 -3.41 -13.56 15.80
C ALA A 40 -4.90 -13.31 16.09
N PRO A 41 -5.79 -14.32 16.18
CA PRO A 41 -7.23 -14.08 16.36
C PRO A 41 -7.55 -13.18 17.55
N ARG A 42 -6.87 -13.40 18.68
CA ARG A 42 -7.05 -12.60 19.90
C ARG A 42 -6.62 -11.15 19.71
N LEU A 43 -5.53 -10.93 18.99
CA LEU A 43 -4.98 -9.59 18.78
C LEU A 43 -5.81 -8.81 17.75
N VAL A 44 -6.10 -9.40 16.58
CA VAL A 44 -6.83 -8.73 15.50
C VAL A 44 -8.28 -8.41 15.86
N ALA A 45 -8.89 -9.17 16.79
CA ALA A 45 -10.23 -8.89 17.29
C ALA A 45 -10.33 -7.50 17.94
N ARG A 46 -9.26 -6.98 18.54
CA ARG A 46 -9.23 -5.65 19.21
C ARG A 46 -9.31 -4.46 18.26
N VAL A 47 -9.18 -4.70 16.95
CA VAL A 47 -9.22 -3.63 15.95
C VAL A 47 -10.61 -3.02 15.84
N GLU A 48 -11.66 -3.85 15.92
CA GLU A 48 -13.07 -3.41 16.01
C GLU A 48 -13.47 -2.31 15.00
N GLY A 49 -12.94 -2.38 13.78
CA GLY A 49 -13.21 -1.41 12.70
C GLY A 49 -12.53 -0.04 12.85
N ARG A 50 -11.72 0.18 13.89
CA ARG A 50 -10.99 1.43 14.12
C ARG A 50 -9.84 1.67 13.14
N ALA A 51 -9.36 0.62 12.48
CA ALA A 51 -8.34 0.66 11.43
C ALA A 51 -8.50 -0.53 10.49
N ARG A 52 -7.88 -0.46 9.30
CA ARG A 52 -7.79 -1.62 8.38
C ARG A 52 -6.68 -2.56 8.81
N LYS A 53 -6.97 -3.86 8.83
CA LYS A 53 -6.02 -4.95 9.14
C LYS A 53 -5.24 -5.32 7.88
N VAL A 54 -3.91 -5.31 7.99
CA VAL A 54 -3.01 -5.75 6.91
C VAL A 54 -2.28 -7.01 7.36
N ALA A 55 -2.46 -8.11 6.64
CA ALA A 55 -1.63 -9.30 6.83
C ALA A 55 -0.43 -9.22 5.89
N LEU A 56 0.79 -9.17 6.44
CA LEU A 56 2.03 -9.12 5.67
C LEU A 56 2.66 -10.51 5.59
N LEU A 57 2.89 -10.98 4.38
CA LEU A 57 3.52 -12.26 4.07
C LEU A 57 4.73 -12.06 3.14
N VAL A 58 5.57 -13.08 3.06
CA VAL A 58 6.75 -13.13 2.18
C VAL A 58 6.69 -14.44 1.41
N ASP A 59 6.52 -14.35 0.10
CA ASP A 59 6.46 -15.50 -0.81
C ASP A 59 5.48 -16.60 -0.39
N PRO A 60 4.21 -16.29 -0.05
CA PRO A 60 3.29 -17.29 0.46
C PRO A 60 2.69 -18.18 -0.64
N ASP A 61 2.48 -19.45 -0.30
CA ASP A 61 1.62 -20.34 -1.07
C ASP A 61 0.13 -20.13 -0.73
N ASP A 62 -0.77 -20.76 -1.51
CA ASP A 62 -2.22 -20.61 -1.33
C ASP A 62 -2.73 -21.22 -0.02
N ALA A 63 -2.09 -22.28 0.47
CA ALA A 63 -2.47 -22.92 1.72
C ALA A 63 -2.21 -21.99 2.91
N LEU A 64 -1.05 -21.34 2.93
CA LEU A 64 -0.69 -20.36 3.95
C LEU A 64 -1.58 -19.12 3.87
N LEU A 65 -1.87 -18.61 2.66
CA LEU A 65 -2.80 -17.50 2.48
C LEU A 65 -4.19 -17.83 3.02
N ALA A 66 -4.72 -19.02 2.73
CA ALA A 66 -6.01 -19.44 3.25
C ALA A 66 -6.03 -19.50 4.79
N GLN A 67 -4.97 -20.03 5.40
CA GLN A 67 -4.83 -20.05 6.86
C GLN A 67 -4.75 -18.64 7.47
N VAL A 68 -3.97 -17.74 6.85
CA VAL A 68 -3.84 -16.36 7.32
C VAL A 68 -5.14 -15.59 7.15
N VAL A 69 -5.84 -15.73 6.01
CA VAL A 69 -7.14 -15.09 5.79
C VAL A 69 -8.16 -15.57 6.84
N ALA A 70 -8.20 -16.87 7.13
CA ALA A 70 -9.09 -17.42 8.14
C ALA A 70 -8.77 -16.93 9.56
N ALA A 71 -7.49 -16.86 9.93
CA ALA A 71 -7.08 -16.50 11.30
C ALA A 71 -7.05 -14.99 11.56
N PHE A 72 -6.67 -14.18 10.56
CA PHE A 72 -6.46 -12.75 10.72
C PHE A 72 -7.68 -11.94 10.27
N ALA A 73 -8.52 -12.52 9.39
CA ALA A 73 -9.60 -11.82 8.67
C ALA A 73 -9.15 -10.44 8.15
N PRO A 74 -8.08 -10.36 7.33
CA PRO A 74 -7.48 -9.08 6.94
C PRO A 74 -8.33 -8.32 5.92
N ASP A 75 -8.20 -6.99 5.91
CA ASP A 75 -8.82 -6.09 4.93
C ASP A 75 -7.90 -5.84 3.71
N LEU A 76 -6.66 -6.32 3.78
CA LEU A 76 -5.59 -6.12 2.80
C LEU A 76 -4.50 -7.18 3.00
N LEU A 77 -4.05 -7.80 1.90
CA LEU A 77 -2.87 -8.65 1.89
C LEU A 77 -1.65 -7.83 1.43
N GLN A 78 -0.58 -7.80 2.22
CA GLN A 78 0.69 -7.20 1.84
C GLN A 78 1.69 -8.30 1.45
N LEU A 79 2.13 -8.27 0.19
CA LEU A 79 3.11 -9.19 -0.37
C LEU A 79 4.48 -8.51 -0.41
N HIS A 80 5.39 -9.02 0.42
CA HIS A 80 6.69 -8.42 0.68
C HIS A 80 7.86 -9.33 0.27
N GLY A 81 7.61 -10.31 -0.60
CA GLY A 81 8.63 -11.17 -1.17
C GLY A 81 8.95 -10.83 -2.64
N HIS A 82 9.27 -11.89 -3.37
CA HIS A 82 9.62 -11.93 -4.78
C HIS A 82 8.43 -12.38 -5.65
N GLU A 83 7.19 -12.15 -5.18
CA GLU A 83 6.00 -12.53 -5.92
C GLU A 83 5.96 -11.81 -7.27
N SER A 84 5.75 -12.55 -8.36
CA SER A 84 5.61 -11.97 -9.70
C SER A 84 4.27 -11.26 -9.89
N PRO A 85 4.12 -10.37 -10.89
CA PRO A 85 2.83 -9.74 -11.20
C PRO A 85 1.69 -10.76 -11.43
N GLU A 86 1.97 -11.87 -12.09
CA GLU A 86 1.00 -12.96 -12.30
C GLU A 86 0.59 -13.59 -10.97
N ARG A 87 1.54 -13.81 -10.06
CA ARG A 87 1.25 -14.33 -8.73
C ARG A 87 0.42 -13.35 -7.91
N VAL A 88 0.72 -12.06 -7.96
CA VAL A 88 -0.07 -10.99 -7.32
C VAL A 88 -1.50 -11.00 -7.84
N ALA A 89 -1.69 -11.05 -9.16
CA ALA A 89 -3.01 -11.09 -9.79
C ALA A 89 -3.80 -12.35 -9.39
N ALA A 90 -3.13 -13.52 -9.36
CA ALA A 90 -3.73 -14.78 -8.95
C ALA A 90 -4.18 -14.74 -7.48
N ILE A 91 -3.35 -14.24 -6.56
CA ILE A 91 -3.70 -14.09 -5.14
C ILE A 91 -4.92 -13.18 -5.00
N ARG A 92 -4.90 -12.02 -5.66
CA ARG A 92 -6.04 -11.08 -5.64
C ARG A 92 -7.34 -11.73 -6.12
N ALA A 93 -7.29 -12.48 -7.22
CA ALA A 93 -8.46 -13.16 -7.78
C ALA A 93 -8.97 -14.29 -6.89
N THR A 94 -8.07 -15.13 -6.34
CA THR A 94 -8.44 -16.28 -5.51
C THR A 94 -9.04 -15.88 -4.17
N PHE A 95 -8.46 -14.88 -3.50
CA PHE A 95 -8.87 -14.51 -2.14
C PHE A 95 -9.87 -13.35 -2.11
N GLY A 96 -10.08 -12.65 -3.23
CA GLY A 96 -11.04 -11.54 -3.32
C GLY A 96 -10.71 -10.34 -2.42
N LEU A 97 -9.47 -10.26 -1.93
CA LEU A 97 -8.98 -9.18 -1.08
C LEU A 97 -8.07 -8.24 -1.88
N PRO A 98 -8.07 -6.93 -1.58
CA PRO A 98 -7.11 -6.04 -2.19
C PRO A 98 -5.69 -6.43 -1.80
N VAL A 99 -4.73 -6.18 -2.70
CA VAL A 99 -3.32 -6.54 -2.51
C VAL A 99 -2.42 -5.29 -2.53
N MET A 100 -1.59 -5.18 -1.51
CA MET A 100 -0.47 -4.24 -1.44
C MET A 100 0.82 -4.97 -1.84
N LYS A 101 1.49 -4.54 -2.91
CA LYS A 101 2.80 -5.08 -3.28
C LYS A 101 3.91 -4.17 -2.76
N ALA A 102 4.86 -4.73 -2.01
CA ALA A 102 6.08 -4.02 -1.65
C ALA A 102 7.15 -4.17 -2.76
N LEU A 103 7.78 -3.06 -3.11
CA LEU A 103 8.91 -2.96 -4.03
C LEU A 103 10.15 -2.45 -3.27
N PRO A 104 11.26 -3.21 -3.25
CA PRO A 104 12.50 -2.77 -2.63
C PRO A 104 13.24 -1.76 -3.51
N VAL A 105 13.57 -0.59 -2.97
CA VAL A 105 14.21 0.51 -3.71
C VAL A 105 15.57 0.85 -3.10
N GLY A 106 16.62 0.77 -3.92
CA GLY A 106 17.95 1.28 -3.60
C GLY A 106 18.53 2.18 -4.70
N ARG A 107 18.01 2.06 -5.92
CA ARG A 107 18.39 2.85 -7.10
C ARG A 107 17.21 2.97 -8.07
N ARG A 108 17.31 3.87 -9.05
CA ARG A 108 16.20 4.18 -9.97
C ARG A 108 15.75 2.96 -10.80
N GLU A 109 16.68 2.08 -11.17
CA GLU A 109 16.35 0.89 -11.98
C GLU A 109 15.50 -0.14 -11.21
N ASP A 110 15.51 -0.10 -9.88
CA ASP A 110 14.66 -0.99 -9.07
C ASP A 110 13.16 -0.69 -9.26
N LEU A 111 12.82 0.47 -9.85
CA LEU A 111 11.45 0.86 -10.17
C LEU A 111 10.98 0.39 -11.56
N ALA A 112 11.84 -0.26 -12.34
CA ALA A 112 11.45 -0.80 -13.65
C ALA A 112 10.19 -1.69 -13.61
N PRO A 113 9.97 -2.53 -12.58
CA PRO A 113 8.76 -3.37 -12.49
C PRO A 113 7.48 -2.62 -12.06
N LEU A 114 7.56 -1.34 -11.69
CA LEU A 114 6.43 -0.60 -11.14
C LEU A 114 5.17 -0.62 -12.03
N PRO A 115 5.23 -0.40 -13.36
CA PRO A 115 4.04 -0.41 -14.20
C PRO A 115 3.31 -1.76 -14.17
N ASP A 116 4.06 -2.86 -14.22
CA ASP A 116 3.49 -4.22 -14.24
C ASP A 116 2.80 -4.53 -12.90
N PHE A 117 3.42 -4.16 -11.78
CA PHE A 117 2.80 -4.33 -10.46
C PHE A 117 1.62 -3.39 -10.25
N ALA A 118 1.69 -2.14 -10.72
CA ALA A 118 0.58 -1.19 -10.61
C ALA A 118 -0.67 -1.62 -11.41
N ALA A 119 -0.49 -2.42 -12.46
CA ALA A 119 -1.61 -2.99 -13.21
C ALA A 119 -2.40 -4.02 -12.38
N VAL A 120 -1.74 -4.76 -11.48
CA VAL A 120 -2.32 -5.92 -10.78
C VAL A 120 -2.53 -5.74 -9.27
N ALA A 121 -1.77 -4.85 -8.64
CA ALA A 121 -1.91 -4.52 -7.22
C ALA A 121 -2.84 -3.32 -7.01
N ASP A 122 -3.49 -3.26 -5.85
CA ASP A 122 -4.38 -2.17 -5.47
C ASP A 122 -3.63 -1.05 -4.73
N LEU A 123 -2.43 -1.34 -4.19
CA LEU A 123 -1.53 -0.37 -3.55
C LEU A 123 -0.07 -0.77 -3.77
N ILE A 124 0.82 0.19 -4.02
CA ILE A 124 2.27 -0.05 -4.09
C ILE A 124 2.97 0.57 -2.88
N LEU A 125 3.79 -0.22 -2.20
CA LEU A 125 4.63 0.22 -1.09
C LEU A 125 6.10 0.21 -1.50
N PHE A 126 6.82 1.31 -1.30
CA PHE A 126 8.26 1.38 -1.52
C PHE A 126 8.99 1.21 -0.17
N ASP A 127 9.81 0.17 -0.03
CA ASP A 127 10.66 -0.06 1.15
C ASP A 127 12.14 0.06 0.77
N ALA A 128 12.99 0.32 1.74
CA ALA A 128 14.43 0.36 1.54
C ALA A 128 14.94 -1.03 1.13
N LYS A 129 15.69 -1.08 0.04
CA LYS A 129 16.27 -2.33 -0.44
C LYS A 129 17.19 -2.95 0.63
N PRO A 130 17.00 -4.23 0.97
CA PRO A 130 17.87 -4.89 1.93
C PRO A 130 19.31 -4.99 1.40
N ASP A 131 20.28 -4.95 2.31
CA ASP A 131 21.67 -5.25 1.99
C ASP A 131 21.77 -6.70 1.44
N PRO A 132 22.70 -6.98 0.49
CA PRO A 132 22.90 -8.34 -0.02
C PRO A 132 23.11 -9.36 1.11
N GLY A 133 22.30 -10.42 1.12
CA GLY A 133 22.37 -11.47 2.15
C GLY A 133 21.57 -11.19 3.43
N ALA A 134 20.83 -10.08 3.51
CA ALA A 134 19.93 -9.84 4.64
C ALA A 134 18.86 -10.93 4.76
N LEU A 135 18.53 -11.29 6.01
CA LEU A 135 17.54 -12.32 6.32
C LEU A 135 16.09 -11.85 6.14
N LEU A 136 15.87 -10.53 6.10
CA LEU A 136 14.56 -9.91 6.00
C LEU A 136 14.45 -9.14 4.68
N PRO A 137 13.31 -9.23 3.97
CA PRO A 137 13.13 -8.54 2.70
C PRO A 137 12.90 -7.03 2.86
N GLY A 138 12.68 -6.54 4.08
CA GLY A 138 12.40 -5.15 4.41
C GLY A 138 12.45 -4.89 5.92
N GLY A 139 12.19 -3.64 6.34
CA GLY A 139 12.16 -3.28 7.77
C GLY A 139 13.51 -3.32 8.50
N ASN A 140 14.61 -3.05 7.78
CA ASN A 140 15.99 -3.02 8.30
C ASN A 140 16.36 -1.69 9.00
N GLY A 141 15.42 -0.74 9.08
CA GLY A 141 15.59 0.52 9.83
C GLY A 141 16.49 1.57 9.17
N ARG A 142 16.88 1.37 7.90
CA ARG A 142 17.65 2.35 7.14
C ARG A 142 16.79 2.99 6.06
N PRO A 143 16.80 4.33 5.92
CA PRO A 143 16.14 4.99 4.80
C PRO A 143 16.94 4.81 3.51
N PHE A 144 16.26 4.84 2.38
CA PHE A 144 16.86 5.01 1.05
C PHE A 144 16.70 6.48 0.61
N ASP A 145 17.32 6.88 -0.51
CA ASP A 145 17.07 8.21 -1.08
C ASP A 145 15.63 8.29 -1.62
N TRP A 146 14.73 8.90 -0.84
CA TRP A 146 13.31 9.01 -1.19
C TRP A 146 13.07 9.74 -2.51
N ARG A 147 14.00 10.59 -2.96
CA ARG A 147 13.88 11.28 -4.26
C ARG A 147 13.82 10.30 -5.43
N LEU A 148 14.29 9.07 -5.25
CA LEU A 148 14.12 8.00 -6.23
C LEU A 148 12.66 7.70 -6.54
N VAL A 149 11.73 7.94 -5.61
CA VAL A 149 10.28 7.73 -5.81
C VAL A 149 9.51 9.05 -5.96
N ALA A 150 10.18 10.19 -6.04
CA ALA A 150 9.54 11.48 -6.29
C ALA A 150 8.94 11.53 -7.71
N GLY A 151 7.76 12.14 -7.82
CA GLY A 151 7.09 12.39 -9.11
C GLY A 151 6.64 11.14 -9.86
N LEU A 152 6.54 9.99 -9.18
CA LEU A 152 5.96 8.79 -9.78
C LEU A 152 4.45 8.99 -9.97
N ASP A 153 3.97 8.63 -11.15
CA ASP A 153 2.56 8.47 -11.45
C ASP A 153 2.32 6.99 -11.75
N ALA A 154 1.59 6.32 -10.86
CA ALA A 154 1.35 4.88 -10.96
C ALA A 154 -0.13 4.55 -11.19
N ALA A 155 -1.02 5.54 -11.38
CA ALA A 155 -2.48 5.36 -11.39
C ALA A 155 -3.05 4.57 -10.19
N ARG A 156 -2.24 4.37 -9.14
CA ARG A 156 -2.51 3.58 -7.93
C ARG A 156 -1.98 4.34 -6.73
N PRO A 157 -2.61 4.16 -5.55
CA PRO A 157 -2.07 4.70 -4.31
C PRO A 157 -0.64 4.21 -4.05
N LEU A 158 0.23 5.14 -3.70
CA LEU A 158 1.65 4.92 -3.38
C LEU A 158 1.90 5.14 -1.89
N MET A 159 2.62 4.23 -1.27
CA MET A 159 2.99 4.30 0.14
C MET A 159 4.50 4.25 0.33
N LEU A 160 5.02 5.17 1.14
CA LEU A 160 6.44 5.21 1.49
C LEU A 160 6.71 4.46 2.79
N SER A 161 7.68 3.56 2.78
CA SER A 161 8.27 2.92 3.96
C SER A 161 9.79 3.16 3.97
N GLY A 162 10.56 2.28 4.61
CA GLY A 162 12.02 2.34 4.61
C GLY A 162 12.59 3.34 5.59
N GLY A 163 12.85 2.89 6.81
CA GLY A 163 13.61 3.66 7.81
C GLY A 163 12.93 4.95 8.31
N LEU A 164 11.62 5.08 8.14
CA LEU A 164 10.86 6.21 8.66
C LEU A 164 10.88 6.23 10.20
N THR A 165 11.08 7.41 10.78
CA THR A 165 11.09 7.70 12.22
C THR A 165 10.34 9.01 12.47
N VAL A 166 10.08 9.33 13.75
CA VAL A 166 9.47 10.62 14.11
C VAL A 166 10.31 11.82 13.65
N ASP A 167 11.63 11.66 13.59
CA ASP A 167 12.57 12.75 13.27
C ASP A 167 12.63 13.04 11.76
N ASN A 168 12.35 12.05 10.92
CA ASN A 168 12.57 12.16 9.47
C ASN A 168 11.26 12.14 8.64
N VAL A 169 10.13 11.71 9.21
CA VAL A 169 8.89 11.53 8.45
C VAL A 169 8.33 12.84 7.88
N SER A 170 8.47 13.96 8.60
CA SER A 170 8.05 15.27 8.09
C SER A 170 8.86 15.70 6.87
N GLN A 171 10.16 15.41 6.85
CA GLN A 171 11.01 15.64 5.69
C GLN A 171 10.59 14.73 4.53
N ALA A 172 10.38 13.44 4.80
CA ALA A 172 9.94 12.47 3.79
C ALA A 172 8.68 12.93 3.06
N LEU A 173 7.65 13.27 3.82
CA LEU A 173 6.36 13.75 3.31
C LEU A 173 6.45 15.08 2.56
N SER A 174 7.49 15.89 2.83
CA SER A 174 7.72 17.16 2.13
C SER A 174 8.49 16.97 0.82
N GLU A 175 9.35 15.95 0.74
CA GLU A 175 10.17 15.65 -0.44
C GLU A 175 9.44 14.80 -1.49
N VAL A 176 8.53 13.92 -1.06
CA VAL A 176 7.79 13.02 -1.95
C VAL A 176 6.28 13.11 -1.74
N ARG A 177 5.54 13.20 -2.85
CA ARG A 177 4.07 13.10 -2.83
C ARG A 177 3.69 11.63 -2.83
N MET A 178 3.24 11.15 -1.68
CA MET A 178 2.81 9.76 -1.45
C MET A 178 1.44 9.79 -0.79
N ASP A 179 0.59 8.82 -1.10
CA ASP A 179 -0.76 8.67 -0.53
C ASP A 179 -0.73 8.12 0.91
N GLY A 180 0.43 7.61 1.35
CA GLY A 180 0.60 7.19 2.72
C GLY A 180 2.05 6.93 3.11
N VAL A 181 2.24 6.74 4.42
CA VAL A 181 3.49 6.29 5.02
C VAL A 181 3.28 5.03 5.84
N ASP A 182 4.28 4.17 5.88
CA ASP A 182 4.36 2.94 6.66
C ASP A 182 5.59 2.98 7.57
N VAL A 183 5.39 2.73 8.87
CA VAL A 183 6.48 2.64 9.83
C VAL A 183 6.47 1.31 10.56
N SER A 184 7.67 0.74 10.72
CA SER A 184 7.88 -0.46 11.53
C SER A 184 8.94 -0.23 12.60
N SER A 185 10.23 -0.32 12.26
CA SER A 185 11.33 -0.21 13.22
C SER A 185 11.48 1.18 13.87
N GLY A 186 11.07 2.25 13.19
CA GLY A 186 11.19 3.61 13.73
C GLY A 186 10.31 3.91 14.94
N VAL A 187 9.38 3.01 15.27
CA VAL A 187 8.53 3.09 16.47
C VAL A 187 8.77 1.91 17.43
N GLU A 188 9.96 1.31 17.38
CA GLU A 188 10.38 0.22 18.25
C GLU A 188 11.40 0.67 19.30
N ASP A 189 11.39 0.03 20.47
CA ASP A 189 12.45 0.12 21.48
C ASP A 189 13.54 -0.94 21.25
N ALA A 190 13.16 -2.08 20.69
CA ALA A 190 14.04 -3.15 20.22
C ALA A 190 13.37 -3.87 19.04
N PRO A 191 14.10 -4.63 18.19
CA PRO A 191 13.52 -5.33 17.05
C PRO A 191 12.27 -6.17 17.44
N GLY A 192 11.12 -5.81 16.89
CA GLY A 192 9.82 -6.46 17.20
C GLY A 192 9.17 -6.04 18.51
N VAL A 193 9.75 -5.10 19.26
CA VAL A 193 9.19 -4.54 20.50
C VAL A 193 8.77 -3.09 20.23
N LYS A 194 7.50 -2.89 19.92
CA LYS A 194 6.90 -1.57 19.65
C LYS A 194 6.84 -0.73 20.92
N SER A 195 7.10 0.56 20.77
CA SER A 195 7.00 1.56 21.84
C SER A 195 5.69 2.36 21.67
N PRO A 196 4.72 2.25 22.60
CA PRO A 196 3.49 3.04 22.56
C PRO A 196 3.73 4.55 22.43
N ASP A 197 4.76 5.07 23.11
CA ASP A 197 5.11 6.49 23.05
C ASP A 197 5.66 6.89 21.69
N LYS A 198 6.53 6.08 21.08
CA LYS A 198 7.03 6.37 19.73
C LYS A 198 5.93 6.26 18.67
N ILE A 199 4.99 5.31 18.83
CA ILE A 199 3.81 5.22 17.96
C ILE A 199 3.02 6.54 18.02
N ARG A 200 2.64 6.98 19.22
CA ARG A 200 1.89 8.24 19.40
C ARG A 200 2.65 9.43 18.82
N ALA A 201 3.96 9.52 19.10
CA ALA A 201 4.80 10.61 18.61
C ALA A 201 4.88 10.63 17.08
N PHE A 202 5.07 9.47 16.45
CA PHE A 202 5.13 9.33 14.99
C PHE A 202 3.80 9.72 14.35
N VAL A 203 2.68 9.20 14.86
CA VAL A 203 1.35 9.51 14.33
C VAL A 203 1.09 11.02 14.41
N ALA A 204 1.37 11.63 15.55
CA ALA A 204 1.22 13.07 15.74
C ALA A 204 2.13 13.88 14.78
N ALA A 205 3.36 13.42 14.50
CA ALA A 205 4.26 14.10 13.57
C ALA A 205 3.73 14.09 12.13
N VAL A 206 3.18 12.98 11.67
CA VAL A 206 2.57 12.89 10.33
C VAL A 206 1.32 13.74 10.24
N ARG A 207 0.39 13.65 11.20
CA ARG A 207 -0.84 14.48 11.17
C ARG A 207 -0.53 15.98 11.17
N ARG A 208 0.48 16.41 11.94
CA ARG A 208 0.96 17.81 11.89
C ARG A 208 1.54 18.18 10.53
N THR A 209 2.16 17.24 9.83
CA THR A 209 2.73 17.48 8.50
C THR A 209 1.62 17.55 7.45
N GLU A 210 0.69 16.61 7.46
CA GLU A 210 -0.50 16.59 6.59
C GLU A 210 -1.28 17.90 6.68
N ALA A 211 -1.53 18.41 7.89
CA ALA A 211 -2.24 19.68 8.10
C ALA A 211 -1.51 20.93 7.57
N ARG A 212 -0.22 20.81 7.22
CA ARG A 212 0.60 21.92 6.67
C ARG A 212 0.83 21.78 5.17
N LEU A 213 0.62 20.60 4.60
CA LEU A 213 0.74 20.40 3.17
C LEU A 213 -0.50 21.03 2.50
N PRO A 214 -0.32 21.87 1.46
CA PRO A 214 -1.46 22.36 0.71
C PRO A 214 -2.23 21.17 0.13
N GLU A 215 -3.56 21.16 0.27
CA GLU A 215 -4.42 20.13 -0.31
C GLU A 215 -4.05 19.95 -1.80
N ALA A 216 -3.43 18.81 -2.12
CA ALA A 216 -3.46 18.33 -3.48
C ALA A 216 -4.92 17.91 -3.71
N ARG A 217 -5.70 18.75 -4.40
CA ARG A 217 -7.03 18.34 -4.89
C ARG A 217 -6.82 17.11 -5.77
N LEU A 218 -7.15 15.94 -5.24
CA LEU A 218 -7.55 14.83 -6.09
C LEU A 218 -8.74 15.34 -6.91
N PRO A 219 -8.76 15.18 -8.24
CA PRO A 219 -9.96 15.49 -8.98
C PRO A 219 -11.11 14.65 -8.42
N ASP A 220 -12.24 15.30 -8.16
CA ASP A 220 -13.50 14.59 -7.97
C ASP A 220 -13.68 13.61 -9.13
N HIS A 221 -14.28 12.45 -8.83
CA HIS A 221 -14.54 11.31 -9.71
C HIS A 221 -14.51 11.58 -11.23
N PRO A 222 -13.98 10.65 -12.06
CA PRO A 222 -14.09 10.81 -13.50
C PRO A 222 -15.57 10.96 -13.85
N ALA A 223 -15.90 12.12 -14.42
CA ALA A 223 -17.21 12.39 -14.99
C ALA A 223 -17.61 11.20 -15.86
N GLU A 224 -18.79 10.66 -15.60
CA GLU A 224 -19.42 9.65 -16.44
C GLU A 224 -19.27 10.09 -17.90
N ALA A 225 -18.62 9.25 -18.72
CA ALA A 225 -18.45 9.53 -20.13
C ALA A 225 -19.83 9.61 -20.79
N GLU A 226 -20.26 10.83 -21.14
CA GLU A 226 -21.43 11.02 -21.99
C GLU A 226 -21.19 10.32 -23.34
N PRO A 227 -22.16 9.55 -23.86
CA PRO A 227 -22.01 8.90 -25.15
C PRO A 227 -22.04 9.95 -26.27
N THR A 228 -20.93 10.02 -27.01
CA THR A 228 -20.79 10.82 -28.24
C THR A 228 -21.96 10.55 -29.18
N ARG A 229 -22.87 11.54 -29.34
CA ARG A 229 -23.85 11.56 -30.41
C ARG A 229 -23.12 11.84 -31.73
N ALA A 230 -23.13 10.85 -32.62
CA ALA A 230 -22.75 11.04 -34.02
C ALA A 230 -23.66 12.12 -34.65
N LYS A 231 -23.04 13.19 -35.17
CA LYS A 231 -23.71 14.16 -36.04
C LYS A 231 -23.93 13.52 -37.41
N THR A 232 -25.12 13.00 -37.66
CA THR A 232 -25.60 12.75 -39.02
C THR A 232 -26.08 14.08 -39.59
N ALA A 233 -25.28 14.70 -40.45
CA ALA A 233 -25.71 15.84 -41.25
C ALA A 233 -26.56 15.32 -42.42
N LEU A 234 -27.87 15.56 -42.36
CA LEU A 234 -28.76 15.51 -43.52
C LEU A 234 -28.84 16.93 -44.09
N GLY A 235 -28.22 17.14 -45.24
CA GLY A 235 -28.52 18.26 -46.13
C GLY A 235 -29.25 17.72 -47.36
N PRO A 236 -30.37 18.32 -47.79
CA PRO A 236 -31.10 17.86 -48.97
C PRO A 236 -30.44 18.41 -50.23
N GLU A 237 -29.88 17.53 -51.06
CA GLU A 237 -29.61 17.88 -52.46
C GLU A 237 -30.71 17.32 -53.37
N ASP A 238 -31.42 18.29 -53.92
CA ASP A 238 -32.36 18.24 -55.01
C ASP A 238 -31.69 17.73 -56.29
N LEU A 239 -32.13 16.57 -56.79
CA LEU A 239 -31.82 16.11 -58.15
C LEU A 239 -33.11 15.64 -58.82
N SER A 240 -33.83 16.61 -59.36
CA SER A 240 -34.83 16.39 -60.38
C SER A 240 -34.24 15.75 -61.65
N SER A 241 -34.97 14.76 -62.16
CA SER A 241 -35.12 14.44 -63.58
C SER A 241 -33.91 13.83 -64.33
N LYS A 242 -34.05 12.56 -64.73
CA LYS A 242 -34.34 12.12 -66.11
C LYS A 242 -33.83 10.70 -66.38
N VAL A 243 -34.59 10.04 -67.26
CA VAL A 243 -34.23 8.94 -68.18
C VAL A 243 -34.50 7.49 -67.70
N ARG A 244 -35.58 6.93 -68.32
CA ARG A 244 -35.73 5.65 -69.09
C ARG A 244 -34.94 4.43 -68.58
N ALA A 245 -35.42 3.19 -68.67
CA ALA A 245 -36.23 2.53 -69.68
C ALA A 245 -36.75 1.20 -69.11
N SER A 246 -37.68 0.62 -69.84
CA SER A 246 -38.27 -0.72 -69.75
C SER A 246 -37.34 -1.86 -69.37
#